data_AF-A0A9P8VYW5-F1
#
_entry.id   AF-A0A9P8VYW5-F1
#
_cell.length_a   1.000
_cell.length_b   1.000
_cell.length_c   1.000
_cell.angle_alpha   90.00
_cell.angle_beta   90.00
_cell.angle_gamma   90.00
#
_symmetry.space_group_name_H-M   'P 1'
#
loop_
_entity.id
_entity.type
_entity.pdbx_description
1 polymer ?
#
loop_
_entity_poly.entity_id
_entity_poly.type
_entity_poly.pdbx_seq_one_letter_code
_entity_poly.pdbx_strand_id
1 'polypeptide(L)'
;MRRPTCSVFWVHADNETTFTQDYKSIAKKLGLDGALNGEDLLASVREHLESEPQWLLVLDNADQLGLFGVGLAAETTKNLYNYIPRGPTGTVLWTSQDERIVGTLVGPRRGIEVSRMAPDEAMTLLETARHRSTGDDEQQDASALLEELQRLPLAICQAGAYIRSALLPIREYLAKLAEEEDRWRILKETEMNRHRRPDVPNSVLETWSISVARMRQESELAYRLIHVLVYIVRLSIAHKLNRSESRRLGIGCWTIGARLHEPSGHDFGSGPHAETRS
;
A
#
# COMPACT_ATOMS: atom_id res chain seq x y z
N MET A 1 16.53 -40.04 4.70
CA MET A 1 17.08 -38.68 4.55
C MET A 1 15.99 -37.70 4.98
N ARG A 2 16.07 -37.10 6.17
CA ARG A 2 15.11 -36.06 6.59
C ARG A 2 15.46 -34.79 5.81
N ARG A 3 14.51 -34.21 5.07
CA ARG A 3 14.72 -32.90 4.44
C ARG A 3 15.00 -31.91 5.56
N PRO A 4 16.06 -31.08 5.48
CA PRO A 4 16.25 -30.00 6.44
C PRO A 4 15.00 -29.13 6.42
N THR A 5 14.45 -28.86 7.60
CA THR A 5 13.29 -27.99 7.78
C THR A 5 13.76 -26.56 7.62
N CYS A 6 13.31 -25.87 6.56
CA CYS A 6 13.57 -24.46 6.35
C CYS A 6 12.48 -23.64 7.04
N SER A 7 12.87 -22.72 7.93
CA SER A 7 11.97 -21.79 8.60
C SER A 7 11.71 -20.56 7.70
N VAL A 8 10.44 -20.21 7.46
CA VAL A 8 10.07 -19.08 6.60
C VAL A 8 9.38 -18.00 7.42
N PHE A 9 9.89 -16.77 7.31
CA PHE A 9 9.42 -15.60 8.01
C PHE A 9 8.98 -14.55 6.98
N TRP A 10 7.81 -13.94 7.19
CA TRP A 10 7.25 -12.92 6.30
C TRP A 10 7.03 -11.63 7.06
N VAL A 11 7.50 -10.51 6.52
CA VAL A 11 7.46 -9.20 7.16
C VAL A 11 7.12 -8.14 6.11
N HIS A 12 6.13 -7.30 6.41
CA HIS A 12 5.75 -6.15 5.61
C HIS A 12 6.70 -4.97 5.88
N ALA A 13 7.40 -4.54 4.83
CA ALA A 13 8.44 -3.52 4.85
C ALA A 13 7.96 -2.12 4.39
N ASP A 14 6.64 -1.89 4.30
CA ASP A 14 6.07 -0.62 3.84
C ASP A 14 6.40 0.56 4.77
N ASN A 15 6.51 0.31 6.08
CA ASN A 15 6.82 1.31 7.11
C ASN A 15 7.30 0.66 8.43
N GLU A 16 7.88 1.44 9.33
CA GLU A 16 8.41 0.97 10.62
C GLU A 16 7.35 0.30 11.53
N THR A 17 6.09 0.78 11.47
CA THR A 17 5.04 0.26 12.36
C THR A 17 4.65 -1.16 11.96
N THR A 18 4.42 -1.42 10.66
CA THR A 18 4.06 -2.77 10.18
C THR A 18 5.23 -3.73 10.36
N PHE A 19 6.44 -3.30 10.05
CA PHE A 19 7.65 -4.08 10.27
C PHE A 19 7.79 -4.54 11.73
N THR A 20 7.65 -3.61 12.69
CA THR A 20 7.75 -3.91 14.12
C THR A 20 6.63 -4.84 14.60
N GLN A 21 5.41 -4.68 14.06
CA GLN A 21 4.27 -5.56 14.38
C GLN A 21 4.50 -7.00 13.91
N ASP A 22 5.09 -7.18 12.72
CA ASP A 22 5.39 -8.50 12.18
C ASP A 22 6.54 -9.16 12.95
N TYR A 23 7.60 -8.41 13.29
CA TYR A 23 8.66 -8.89 14.17
C TYR A 23 8.12 -9.30 15.55
N LYS A 24 7.16 -8.54 16.12
CA LYS A 24 6.48 -8.92 17.37
C LYS A 24 5.71 -10.23 17.22
N SER A 25 5.04 -10.42 16.09
CA SER A 25 4.28 -11.64 15.79
C SER A 25 5.20 -12.85 15.62
N ILE A 26 6.37 -12.65 14.98
CA ILE A 26 7.43 -13.66 14.85
C ILE A 26 7.98 -14.01 16.24
N ALA A 27 8.38 -13.02 17.05
CA ALA A 27 8.88 -13.22 18.41
C ALA A 27 7.95 -14.08 19.26
N LYS A 28 6.64 -13.80 19.20
CA LYS A 28 5.62 -14.59 19.90
C LYS A 28 5.59 -16.06 19.45
N LYS A 29 5.73 -16.33 18.15
CA LYS A 29 5.77 -17.71 17.61
C LYS A 29 7.04 -18.44 17.98
N LEU A 30 8.15 -17.72 18.07
CA LEU A 30 9.46 -18.24 18.47
C LEU A 30 9.59 -18.44 19.99
N GLY A 31 8.57 -18.05 20.78
CA GLY A 31 8.58 -18.16 22.23
C GLY A 31 9.55 -17.18 22.91
N LEU A 32 9.91 -16.08 22.25
CA LEU A 32 10.72 -15.02 22.83
C LEU A 32 9.91 -14.27 23.91
N ASP A 33 10.63 -13.60 24.82
CA ASP A 33 10.02 -12.86 25.92
C ASP A 33 9.01 -11.82 25.42
N GLY A 34 7.77 -11.92 25.90
CA GLY A 34 6.67 -11.03 25.54
C GLY A 34 6.83 -9.60 26.08
N ALA A 35 7.78 -9.36 26.99
CA ALA A 35 8.14 -8.04 27.48
C ALA A 35 9.04 -7.26 26.50
N LEU A 36 9.67 -7.95 25.53
CA LEU A 36 10.54 -7.32 24.53
C LEU A 36 9.75 -6.29 23.70
N ASN A 37 10.37 -5.12 23.54
CA ASN A 37 9.81 -4.02 22.76
C ASN A 37 10.92 -3.25 22.04
N GLY A 38 10.53 -2.31 21.17
CA GLY A 38 11.47 -1.40 20.54
C GLY A 38 12.61 -2.11 19.81
N GLU A 39 13.85 -1.74 20.10
CA GLU A 39 15.06 -2.28 19.48
C GLU A 39 15.41 -3.68 19.99
N ASP A 40 15.21 -3.94 21.28
CA ASP A 40 15.53 -5.23 21.89
C ASP A 40 14.71 -6.36 21.27
N LEU A 41 13.44 -6.08 20.97
CA LEU A 41 12.59 -7.00 20.21
C LEU A 41 13.17 -7.29 18.82
N LEU A 42 13.54 -6.25 18.08
CA LEU A 42 14.04 -6.40 16.71
C LEU A 42 15.38 -7.15 16.67
N ALA A 43 16.27 -6.84 17.61
CA ALA A 43 17.55 -7.50 17.78
C ALA A 43 17.39 -8.98 18.17
N SER A 44 16.51 -9.28 19.12
CA SER A 44 16.25 -10.67 19.56
C SER A 44 15.69 -11.55 18.44
N VAL A 45 14.78 -11.00 17.63
CA VAL A 45 14.26 -11.71 16.45
C VAL A 45 15.36 -11.93 15.41
N ARG A 46 16.17 -10.91 15.12
CA ARG A 46 17.31 -11.04 14.20
C ARG A 46 18.25 -12.17 14.64
N GLU A 47 18.68 -12.16 15.91
CA GLU A 47 19.59 -13.15 16.48
C GLU A 47 19.00 -14.56 16.46
N HIS A 48 17.72 -14.69 16.77
CA HIS A 48 17.04 -15.98 16.66
C HIS A 48 17.04 -16.50 15.22
N LEU A 49 16.66 -15.66 14.25
CA LEU A 49 16.69 -16.02 12.83
C LEU A 49 18.09 -16.45 12.39
N GLU A 50 19.14 -15.72 12.81
CA GLU A 50 20.54 -16.08 12.50
C GLU A 50 20.97 -17.42 13.12
N SER A 51 20.37 -17.83 14.24
CA SER A 51 20.62 -19.12 14.89
C SER A 51 19.94 -20.31 14.21
N GLU A 52 18.96 -20.06 13.34
CA GLU A 52 18.25 -21.13 12.62
C GLU A 52 19.18 -21.82 11.60
N PRO A 53 19.10 -23.16 11.47
CA PRO A 53 19.99 -23.91 10.59
C PRO A 53 19.73 -23.65 9.09
N GLN A 54 18.49 -23.33 8.72
CA GLN A 54 18.11 -22.92 7.38
C GLN A 54 16.88 -22.02 7.45
N TRP A 55 16.97 -20.80 6.95
CA TRP A 55 15.89 -19.82 7.04
C TRP A 55 15.73 -18.95 5.79
N LEU A 56 14.50 -18.47 5.59
CA LEU A 56 14.14 -17.46 4.59
C LEU A 56 13.37 -16.33 5.28
N LEU A 57 13.85 -15.10 5.15
CA LEU A 57 13.10 -13.90 5.52
C LEU A 57 12.61 -13.21 4.24
N VAL A 58 11.30 -13.04 4.11
CA VAL A 58 10.67 -12.27 3.04
C VAL A 58 10.33 -10.88 3.58
N LEU A 59 10.91 -9.85 2.95
CA LEU A 59 10.63 -8.44 3.20
C LEU A 59 9.79 -7.93 2.04
N ASP A 60 8.48 -7.88 2.28
CA ASP A 60 7.48 -7.58 1.26
C ASP A 60 7.20 -6.07 1.19
N ASN A 61 7.05 -5.50 -0.01
CA ASN A 61 6.78 -4.08 -0.25
C ASN A 61 7.83 -3.10 0.33
N ALA A 62 9.11 -3.38 0.14
CA ALA A 62 10.21 -2.56 0.63
C ALA A 62 10.46 -1.29 -0.20
N ASP A 63 9.42 -0.48 -0.44
CA ASP A 63 9.48 0.68 -1.35
C ASP A 63 10.03 1.95 -0.69
N GLN A 64 10.00 2.02 0.64
CA GLN A 64 10.57 3.12 1.41
C GLN A 64 12.03 2.84 1.78
N LEU A 65 12.92 2.83 0.78
CA LEU A 65 14.34 2.45 0.98
C LEU A 65 15.08 3.29 2.04
N GLY A 66 14.61 4.50 2.33
CA GLY A 66 15.12 5.34 3.42
C GLY A 66 15.05 4.68 4.80
N LEU A 67 14.05 3.82 5.06
CA LEU A 67 13.93 3.04 6.30
C LEU A 67 15.11 2.09 6.51
N PHE A 68 15.77 1.71 5.42
CA PHE A 68 16.90 0.79 5.38
C PHE A 68 18.23 1.53 5.10
N GLY A 69 18.25 2.85 5.27
CA GLY A 69 19.47 3.67 5.15
C GLY A 69 19.87 4.04 3.72
N VAL A 70 18.95 3.96 2.75
CA VAL A 70 19.22 4.38 1.37
C VAL A 70 18.72 5.80 1.13
N GLY A 71 19.63 6.68 0.68
CA GLY A 71 19.32 8.07 0.32
C GLY A 71 19.41 9.06 1.49
N LEU A 72 19.12 10.34 1.22
CA LEU A 72 19.37 11.46 2.14
C LEU A 72 18.50 11.43 3.43
N ALA A 73 17.39 10.68 3.43
CA ALA A 73 16.54 10.51 4.62
C ALA A 73 17.15 9.57 5.69
N ALA A 74 18.27 8.90 5.37
CA ALA A 74 18.94 7.94 6.24
C ALA A 74 19.41 8.52 7.58
N GLU A 75 19.63 9.84 7.67
CA GLU A 75 20.13 10.48 8.90
C GLU A 75 19.04 10.76 9.95
N THR A 76 17.75 10.65 9.58
CA THR A 76 16.64 11.10 10.45
C THR A 76 15.67 10.00 10.90
N THR A 77 15.87 8.77 10.42
CA THR A 77 15.00 7.61 10.69
C THR A 77 15.79 6.46 11.28
N LYS A 78 15.13 5.66 12.11
CA LYS A 78 15.70 4.44 12.68
C LYS A 78 16.01 3.47 11.54
N ASN A 79 17.28 3.09 11.41
CA ASN A 79 17.71 2.24 10.30
C ASN A 79 17.35 0.77 10.57
N LEU A 80 16.27 0.31 9.93
CA LEU A 80 15.78 -1.06 10.04
C LEU A 80 16.74 -2.10 9.44
N TYR A 81 17.65 -1.67 8.57
CA TYR A 81 18.68 -2.55 7.99
C TYR A 81 19.55 -3.23 9.06
N ASN A 82 19.71 -2.60 10.22
CA ASN A 82 20.47 -3.15 11.33
C ASN A 82 19.79 -4.38 11.97
N TYR A 83 18.49 -4.56 11.76
CA TYR A 83 17.71 -5.69 12.30
C TYR A 83 17.39 -6.75 11.25
N ILE A 84 17.95 -6.63 10.04
CA ILE A 84 17.87 -7.68 9.03
C ILE A 84 18.94 -8.73 9.32
N PRO A 85 18.59 -10.02 9.42
CA PRO A 85 19.50 -11.09 9.75
C PRO A 85 20.58 -11.26 8.69
N ARG A 86 21.79 -11.57 9.14
CA ARG A 86 22.99 -11.82 8.33
C ARG A 86 23.54 -13.18 8.72
N GLY A 87 23.69 -14.08 7.75
CA GLY A 87 24.28 -15.37 8.03
C GLY A 87 24.43 -16.21 6.77
N PRO A 88 25.34 -17.20 6.78
CA PRO A 88 25.57 -18.08 5.63
C PRO A 88 24.45 -19.11 5.43
N THR A 89 23.62 -19.35 6.45
CA THR A 89 22.60 -20.40 6.48
C THR A 89 21.22 -19.95 6.03
N GLY A 90 21.04 -18.67 5.69
CA GLY A 90 19.74 -18.18 5.27
C GLY A 90 19.75 -17.10 4.21
N THR A 91 18.56 -16.80 3.72
CA THR A 91 18.32 -15.90 2.59
C THR A 91 17.32 -14.83 2.98
N VAL A 92 17.59 -13.60 2.54
CA VAL A 92 16.61 -12.51 2.58
C VAL A 92 16.11 -12.28 1.16
N LEU A 93 14.79 -12.39 0.96
CA LEU A 93 14.10 -12.05 -0.27
C LEU A 93 13.41 -10.70 -0.09
N TRP A 94 13.72 -9.75 -0.96
CA TRP A 94 13.10 -8.43 -0.98
C TRP A 94 12.13 -8.35 -2.15
N THR A 95 10.92 -7.85 -1.92
CA THR A 95 10.02 -7.40 -3.01
C THR A 95 9.92 -5.88 -2.93
N SER A 96 10.05 -5.20 -4.07
CA SER A 96 9.93 -3.75 -4.14
C SER A 96 9.60 -3.30 -5.56
N GLN A 97 8.84 -2.21 -5.65
CA GLN A 97 8.62 -1.41 -6.86
C GLN A 97 9.71 -0.34 -7.05
N ASP A 98 10.62 -0.19 -6.09
CA ASP A 98 11.76 0.72 -6.17
C ASP A 98 13.00 0.04 -6.78
N GLU A 99 13.24 0.24 -8.08
CA GLU A 99 14.42 -0.28 -8.80
C GLU A 99 15.76 0.07 -8.11
N ARG A 100 15.81 1.18 -7.35
CA ARG A 100 17.02 1.61 -6.63
C ARG A 100 17.42 0.63 -5.53
N ILE A 101 16.57 -0.32 -5.17
CA ILE A 101 16.89 -1.40 -4.23
C ILE A 101 18.07 -2.26 -4.74
N VAL A 102 18.17 -2.41 -6.07
CA VAL A 102 19.28 -3.10 -6.74
C VAL A 102 20.47 -2.16 -6.81
N GLY A 103 21.63 -2.63 -6.35
CA GLY A 103 22.84 -1.82 -6.20
C GLY A 103 22.93 -1.07 -4.86
N THR A 104 21.88 -1.07 -4.04
CA THR A 104 21.89 -0.49 -2.68
C THR A 104 21.77 -1.57 -1.61
N LEU A 105 20.57 -2.13 -1.40
CA LEU A 105 20.30 -3.18 -0.41
C LEU A 105 20.54 -4.58 -0.98
N VAL A 106 20.34 -4.74 -2.29
CA VAL A 106 20.53 -6.00 -3.01
C VAL A 106 21.68 -5.85 -4.00
N GLY A 107 22.54 -6.86 -4.09
CA GLY A 107 23.66 -6.84 -5.04
C GLY A 107 23.19 -6.66 -6.50
N PRO A 108 23.95 -5.97 -7.36
CA PRO A 108 23.51 -5.56 -8.70
C PRO A 108 23.14 -6.73 -9.64
N ARG A 109 23.67 -7.93 -9.38
CA ARG A 109 23.39 -9.16 -10.15
C ARG A 109 22.33 -10.07 -9.51
N ARG A 110 21.74 -9.64 -8.39
CA ARG A 110 20.77 -10.42 -7.60
C ARG A 110 19.34 -9.92 -7.72
N GLY A 111 19.12 -8.78 -8.38
CA GLY A 111 17.80 -8.29 -8.72
C GLY A 111 17.18 -9.16 -9.81
N ILE A 112 15.88 -9.44 -9.66
CA ILE A 112 15.07 -10.08 -10.68
C ILE A 112 13.97 -9.09 -11.03
N GLU A 113 14.03 -8.54 -12.24
CA GLU A 113 12.97 -7.69 -12.75
C GLU A 113 11.76 -8.56 -13.11
N VAL A 114 10.60 -8.23 -12.55
CA VAL A 114 9.34 -8.89 -12.89
C VAL A 114 8.69 -8.10 -14.03
N SER A 115 8.90 -8.58 -15.26
CA SER A 115 8.33 -7.98 -16.46
C SER A 115 6.84 -8.31 -16.64
N ARG A 116 6.21 -7.69 -17.63
CA ARG A 116 4.84 -8.01 -18.08
C ARG A 116 4.76 -9.48 -18.50
N MET A 117 3.58 -10.09 -18.36
CA MET A 117 3.38 -11.49 -18.75
C MET A 117 3.66 -11.69 -20.24
N ALA A 118 4.12 -12.90 -20.58
CA ALA A 118 4.19 -13.31 -21.97
C ALA A 118 2.77 -13.40 -22.58
N PRO A 119 2.60 -13.20 -23.90
CA PRO A 119 1.27 -13.19 -24.53
C PRO A 119 0.45 -14.46 -24.29
N ASP A 120 1.09 -15.62 -24.32
CA ASP A 120 0.50 -16.93 -24.06
C ASP A 120 0.09 -17.13 -22.60
N GLU A 121 0.94 -16.71 -21.65
CA GLU A 121 0.61 -16.70 -20.22
C GLU A 121 -0.58 -15.75 -19.94
N ALA A 122 -0.58 -14.57 -20.57
CA ALA A 122 -1.63 -13.57 -20.43
C ALA A 122 -2.97 -14.07 -20.97
N MET A 123 -2.96 -14.75 -22.12
CA MET A 123 -4.15 -15.40 -22.68
C MET A 123 -4.68 -16.49 -21.75
N THR A 124 -3.80 -17.36 -21.28
CA THR A 124 -4.15 -18.43 -20.32
C THR A 124 -4.80 -17.85 -19.07
N LEU A 125 -4.26 -16.73 -18.56
CA LEU A 125 -4.82 -16.06 -17.38
C LEU A 125 -6.19 -15.44 -17.67
N LEU A 126 -6.39 -14.82 -18.82
CA LEU A 126 -7.67 -14.23 -19.22
C LEU A 126 -8.77 -15.31 -19.32
N GLU A 127 -8.47 -16.44 -19.96
CA GLU A 127 -9.38 -17.58 -20.06
C GLU A 127 -9.73 -18.17 -18.69
N THR A 128 -8.72 -18.29 -17.83
CA THR A 128 -8.88 -18.74 -16.44
C THR A 128 -9.77 -17.79 -15.66
N ALA A 129 -9.51 -16.48 -15.71
CA ALA A 129 -10.28 -15.46 -15.01
C ALA A 129 -11.74 -15.39 -15.48
N ARG A 130 -11.97 -15.66 -16.78
CA ARG A 130 -13.31 -15.70 -17.39
C ARG A 130 -14.03 -17.05 -17.24
N HIS A 131 -13.32 -18.12 -16.88
CA HIS A 131 -13.79 -19.51 -16.91
C HIS A 131 -14.31 -19.95 -18.28
N ARG A 132 -13.66 -19.49 -19.35
CA ARG A 132 -14.04 -19.79 -20.73
C ARG A 132 -12.83 -19.64 -21.63
N SER A 133 -12.55 -20.65 -22.45
CA SER A 133 -11.55 -20.57 -23.51
C SER A 133 -11.96 -19.57 -24.58
N THR A 134 -10.98 -18.91 -25.17
CA THR A 134 -11.18 -17.94 -26.25
C THR A 134 -11.45 -18.72 -27.54
N GLY A 135 -12.55 -18.40 -28.21
CA GLY A 135 -12.86 -18.95 -29.54
C GLY A 135 -12.10 -18.22 -30.64
N ASP A 136 -12.00 -18.83 -31.83
CA ASP A 136 -11.32 -18.24 -32.98
C ASP A 136 -11.90 -16.85 -33.36
N ASP A 137 -13.20 -16.65 -33.13
CA ASP A 137 -13.90 -15.39 -33.37
C ASP A 137 -13.62 -14.29 -32.31
N GLU A 138 -13.20 -14.68 -31.10
CA GLU A 138 -12.83 -13.76 -30.02
C GLU A 138 -11.31 -13.50 -29.93
N GLN A 139 -10.49 -14.26 -30.67
CA GLN A 139 -9.03 -14.28 -30.52
C GLN A 139 -8.38 -12.90 -30.76
N GLN A 140 -8.88 -12.16 -31.76
CA GLN A 140 -8.38 -10.83 -32.07
C GLN A 140 -8.74 -9.82 -30.97
N ASP A 141 -9.98 -9.85 -30.48
CA ASP A 141 -10.44 -8.98 -29.38
C ASP A 141 -9.71 -9.30 -28.07
N ALA A 142 -9.47 -10.58 -27.79
CA ALA A 142 -8.71 -11.03 -26.63
C ALA A 142 -7.27 -10.51 -26.69
N SER A 143 -6.61 -10.64 -27.84
CA SER A 143 -5.25 -10.14 -28.03
C SER A 143 -5.18 -8.62 -27.86
N ALA A 144 -6.14 -7.88 -28.46
CA ALA A 144 -6.22 -6.44 -28.31
C ALA A 144 -6.46 -6.01 -26.85
N LEU A 145 -7.35 -6.70 -26.14
CA LEU A 145 -7.60 -6.47 -24.72
C LEU A 145 -6.35 -6.71 -23.88
N LEU A 146 -5.59 -7.77 -24.13
CA LEU A 146 -4.38 -8.08 -23.37
C LEU A 146 -3.28 -7.03 -23.57
N GLU A 147 -3.17 -6.46 -24.77
CA GLU A 147 -2.27 -5.33 -25.04
C GLU A 147 -2.72 -4.07 -24.30
N GLU A 148 -4.01 -3.76 -24.31
CA GLU A 148 -4.58 -2.61 -23.59
C GLU A 148 -4.38 -2.74 -22.07
N LEU A 149 -4.57 -3.95 -21.53
CA LEU A 149 -4.29 -4.27 -20.13
C LEU A 149 -2.80 -4.41 -19.83
N GLN A 150 -1.95 -4.23 -20.85
CA GLN A 150 -0.49 -4.28 -20.79
C GLN A 150 0.07 -5.58 -20.25
N ARG A 151 -0.68 -6.67 -20.43
CA ARG A 151 -0.37 -7.99 -19.93
C ARG A 151 -0.02 -8.01 -18.43
N LEU A 152 -0.66 -7.11 -17.65
CA LEU A 152 -0.51 -7.07 -16.21
C LEU A 152 -1.47 -8.09 -15.56
N PRO A 153 -0.97 -9.05 -14.75
CA PRO A 153 -1.79 -10.13 -14.21
C PRO A 153 -3.03 -9.63 -13.47
N LEU A 154 -2.87 -8.60 -12.64
CA LEU A 154 -3.96 -8.03 -11.85
C LEU A 154 -5.05 -7.42 -12.73
N ALA A 155 -4.67 -6.66 -13.77
CA ALA A 155 -5.62 -6.04 -14.68
C ALA A 155 -6.40 -7.10 -15.48
N ILE A 156 -5.70 -8.15 -15.95
CA ILE A 156 -6.31 -9.30 -16.64
C ILE A 156 -7.32 -10.01 -15.74
N CYS A 157 -6.95 -10.33 -14.49
CA CYS A 157 -7.84 -10.98 -13.54
C CYS A 157 -9.11 -10.17 -13.30
N GLN A 158 -8.98 -8.85 -13.13
CA GLN A 158 -10.11 -7.96 -12.90
C GLN A 158 -11.02 -7.87 -14.15
N ALA A 159 -10.44 -7.66 -15.33
CA ALA A 159 -11.18 -7.62 -16.59
C ALA A 159 -11.90 -8.94 -16.85
N GLY A 160 -11.21 -10.08 -16.66
CA GLY A 160 -11.80 -11.41 -16.85
C GLY A 160 -12.93 -11.70 -15.86
N ALA A 161 -12.75 -11.34 -14.59
CA ALA A 161 -13.79 -11.47 -13.58
C ALA A 161 -15.03 -10.61 -13.91
N TYR A 162 -14.83 -9.39 -14.41
CA TYR A 162 -15.90 -8.51 -14.85
C TYR A 162 -16.62 -9.08 -16.08
N ILE A 163 -15.88 -9.48 -17.11
CA ILE A 163 -16.42 -10.09 -18.34
C ILE A 163 -17.31 -11.28 -17.98
N ARG A 164 -16.83 -12.16 -17.09
CA ARG A 164 -17.59 -13.31 -16.58
C ARG A 164 -18.85 -12.90 -15.84
N SER A 165 -18.75 -11.98 -14.88
CA SER A 165 -19.91 -11.57 -14.06
C SER A 165 -20.93 -10.74 -14.86
N ALA A 166 -20.50 -10.11 -15.94
CA ALA A 166 -21.35 -9.33 -16.84
C ALA A 166 -22.00 -10.17 -17.94
N LEU A 167 -21.50 -11.38 -18.18
CA LEU A 167 -21.79 -12.17 -19.37
C LEU A 167 -21.53 -11.35 -20.67
N LEU A 168 -20.47 -10.52 -20.67
CA LEU A 168 -20.15 -9.65 -21.79
C LEU A 168 -19.20 -10.32 -22.80
N PRO A 169 -19.35 -10.07 -24.10
CA PRO A 169 -18.31 -10.35 -25.08
C PRO A 169 -17.05 -9.50 -24.82
N ILE A 170 -15.87 -10.02 -25.20
CA ILE A 170 -14.59 -9.31 -25.01
C ILE A 170 -14.61 -7.94 -25.70
N ARG A 171 -15.08 -7.88 -26.96
CA ARG A 171 -15.23 -6.62 -27.72
C ARG A 171 -16.01 -5.54 -26.98
N GLU A 172 -17.05 -5.92 -26.23
CA GLU A 172 -17.90 -4.95 -25.52
C GLU A 172 -17.19 -4.42 -24.28
N TYR A 173 -16.42 -5.26 -23.60
CA TYR A 173 -15.55 -4.81 -22.52
C TYR A 173 -14.43 -3.90 -23.04
N LEU A 174 -13.82 -4.26 -24.18
CA LEU A 174 -12.77 -3.46 -24.82
C LEU A 174 -13.28 -2.06 -25.21
N ALA A 175 -14.49 -1.97 -25.78
CA ALA A 175 -15.13 -0.69 -26.08
C ALA A 175 -15.36 0.16 -24.82
N LYS A 176 -15.83 -0.45 -23.72
CA LYS A 176 -16.01 0.23 -22.42
C LYS A 176 -14.70 0.75 -21.84
N LEU A 177 -13.61 0.00 -22.04
CA LEU A 177 -12.29 0.40 -21.57
C LEU A 177 -11.79 1.64 -22.31
N ALA A 178 -11.97 1.70 -23.64
CA ALA A 178 -11.63 2.87 -24.44
C ALA A 178 -12.46 4.12 -24.05
N GLU A 179 -13.77 3.96 -23.84
CA GLU A 179 -14.65 5.06 -23.39
C GLU A 179 -14.22 5.63 -22.02
N GLU A 180 -13.81 4.76 -21.08
CA GLU A 180 -13.33 5.19 -19.78
C GLU A 180 -11.93 5.83 -19.86
N GLU A 181 -11.02 5.33 -20.70
CA GLU A 181 -9.72 5.97 -20.91
C GLU A 181 -9.88 7.41 -21.37
N ASP A 182 -10.78 7.66 -22.32
CA ASP A 182 -11.12 9.01 -22.77
C ASP A 182 -11.66 9.90 -21.64
N ARG A 183 -12.54 9.33 -20.79
CA ARG A 183 -13.10 10.02 -19.63
C ARG A 183 -12.04 10.38 -18.60
N TRP A 184 -11.10 9.47 -18.32
CA TRP A 184 -10.03 9.69 -17.34
C TRP A 184 -8.86 10.50 -17.89
N ARG A 185 -8.59 10.50 -19.20
CA ARG A 185 -7.59 11.38 -19.82
C ARG A 185 -7.87 12.85 -19.53
N ILE A 186 -9.16 13.22 -19.51
CA ILE A 186 -9.63 14.57 -19.13
C ILE A 186 -9.41 14.86 -17.63
N LEU A 187 -9.45 13.85 -16.76
CA LEU A 187 -9.26 13.97 -15.30
C LEU A 187 -7.79 13.81 -14.84
N LYS A 188 -6.94 13.13 -15.63
CA LYS A 188 -5.51 12.88 -15.33
C LYS A 188 -4.67 14.17 -15.36
N GLU A 189 -5.14 15.25 -15.97
CA GLU A 189 -4.49 16.56 -15.89
C GLU A 189 -4.51 17.17 -14.48
N THR A 190 -5.34 16.65 -13.55
CA THR A 190 -5.61 17.33 -12.27
C THR A 190 -5.08 16.64 -11.01
N GLU A 191 -4.69 15.36 -11.01
CA GLU A 191 -4.20 14.69 -9.79
C GLU A 191 -2.92 13.85 -9.99
N MET A 192 -1.77 14.46 -9.70
CA MET A 192 -0.51 13.73 -9.52
C MET A 192 -0.56 12.93 -8.21
N ASN A 193 -0.76 11.62 -8.34
CA ASN A 193 -0.69 10.70 -7.21
C ASN A 193 0.78 10.51 -6.77
N ARG A 194 1.11 10.98 -5.56
CA ARG A 194 2.48 11.09 -5.00
C ARG A 194 3.24 9.76 -4.87
N HIS A 195 2.55 8.63 -4.95
CA HIS A 195 3.13 7.28 -4.87
C HIS A 195 3.12 6.56 -6.22
N ARG A 196 2.68 7.26 -7.28
CA ARG A 196 2.65 6.72 -8.63
C ARG A 196 3.95 7.08 -9.33
N ARG A 197 4.63 6.06 -9.84
CA ARG A 197 5.69 6.22 -10.85
C ARG A 197 5.07 6.82 -12.12
N PRO A 198 5.56 7.98 -12.63
CA PRO A 198 5.02 8.62 -13.83
C PRO A 198 4.99 7.70 -15.06
N ASP A 199 5.88 6.72 -15.08
CA ASP A 199 6.13 5.73 -16.13
C ASP A 199 5.27 4.45 -16.03
N VAL A 200 4.52 4.24 -14.93
CA VAL A 200 3.63 3.08 -14.77
C VAL A 200 2.23 3.39 -15.32
N PRO A 201 1.77 2.68 -16.37
CA PRO A 201 0.48 2.98 -16.98
C PRO A 201 -0.72 2.61 -16.10
N ASN A 202 -1.89 3.14 -16.46
CA ASN A 202 -3.05 3.21 -15.58
C ASN A 202 -4.02 2.03 -15.69
N SER A 203 -3.65 0.94 -16.37
CA SER A 203 -4.60 -0.11 -16.78
C SER A 203 -5.32 -0.79 -15.61
N VAL A 204 -4.68 -0.88 -14.44
CA VAL A 204 -5.32 -1.36 -13.20
C VAL A 204 -6.39 -0.37 -12.70
N LEU A 205 -6.10 0.93 -12.72
CA LEU A 205 -7.05 1.96 -12.29
C LEU A 205 -8.21 2.12 -13.28
N GLU A 206 -7.95 1.97 -14.59
CA GLU A 206 -9.00 1.95 -15.64
C GLU A 206 -9.90 0.72 -15.52
N THR A 207 -9.33 -0.45 -15.28
CA THR A 207 -10.12 -1.67 -15.03
C THR A 207 -10.96 -1.55 -13.76
N TRP A 208 -10.39 -0.93 -12.71
CA TRP A 208 -11.11 -0.64 -11.48
C TRP A 208 -12.24 0.37 -11.69
N SER A 209 -12.04 1.42 -12.50
CA SER A 209 -13.06 2.45 -12.73
C SER A 209 -14.30 1.88 -13.41
N ILE A 210 -14.13 1.00 -14.41
CA ILE A 210 -15.23 0.29 -15.07
C ILE A 210 -16.02 -0.56 -14.07
N SER A 211 -15.30 -1.28 -13.20
CA SER A 211 -15.90 -2.13 -12.17
C SER A 211 -16.72 -1.31 -11.16
N VAL A 212 -16.19 -0.17 -10.71
CA VAL A 212 -16.88 0.74 -9.79
C VAL A 212 -18.09 1.42 -10.45
N ALA A 213 -17.97 1.83 -11.71
CA ALA A 213 -19.07 2.43 -12.47
C ALA A 213 -20.25 1.46 -12.60
N ARG A 214 -19.96 0.18 -12.90
CA ARG A 214 -21.00 -0.87 -12.95
C ARG A 214 -21.63 -1.12 -11.58
N MET A 215 -20.82 -1.23 -10.53
CA MET A 215 -21.34 -1.45 -9.18
C MET A 215 -22.32 -0.35 -8.76
N ARG A 216 -22.11 0.90 -9.20
CA ARG A 216 -23.07 1.99 -8.99
C ARG A 216 -24.43 1.72 -9.66
N GLN A 217 -24.40 1.18 -10.88
CA GLN A 217 -25.62 0.85 -11.62
C GLN A 217 -26.36 -0.34 -11.01
N GLU A 218 -25.63 -1.32 -10.48
CA GLU A 218 -26.21 -2.54 -9.90
C GLU A 218 -26.65 -2.37 -8.44
N SER A 219 -25.91 -1.58 -7.65
CA SER A 219 -26.20 -1.35 -6.23
C SER A 219 -25.60 -0.04 -5.73
N GLU A 220 -26.47 0.97 -5.61
CA GLU A 220 -26.14 2.26 -5.00
C GLU A 220 -25.61 2.10 -3.56
N LEU A 221 -26.07 1.08 -2.82
CA LEU A 221 -25.57 0.78 -1.47
C LEU A 221 -24.12 0.28 -1.50
N ALA A 222 -23.79 -0.66 -2.39
CA ALA A 222 -22.43 -1.19 -2.52
C ALA A 222 -21.46 -0.08 -2.96
N TYR A 223 -21.90 0.78 -3.88
CA TYR A 223 -21.15 1.96 -4.30
C TYR A 223 -20.86 2.92 -3.13
N ARG A 224 -21.88 3.25 -2.32
CA ARG A 224 -21.72 4.09 -1.13
C ARG A 224 -20.80 3.45 -0.09
N LEU A 225 -20.93 2.15 0.14
CA LEU A 225 -20.06 1.42 1.06
C LEU A 225 -18.60 1.48 0.63
N ILE A 226 -18.29 1.25 -0.65
CA ILE A 226 -16.91 1.38 -1.15
C ILE A 226 -16.40 2.81 -1.05
N HIS A 227 -17.23 3.83 -1.33
CA HIS A 227 -16.83 5.23 -1.14
C HIS A 227 -16.50 5.55 0.32
N VAL A 228 -17.30 5.03 1.26
CA VAL A 228 -17.05 5.16 2.70
C VAL A 228 -15.77 4.41 3.08
N LEU A 229 -15.54 3.20 2.58
CA LEU A 229 -14.33 2.42 2.86
C LEU A 229 -13.08 3.10 2.31
N VAL A 230 -13.11 3.61 1.07
CA VAL A 230 -12.00 4.37 0.47
C VAL A 230 -11.70 5.63 1.30
N TYR A 231 -12.73 6.34 1.74
CA TYR A 231 -12.59 7.49 2.62
C TYR A 231 -11.97 7.11 3.98
N ILE A 232 -12.43 6.02 4.61
CA ILE A 232 -11.89 5.51 5.88
C ILE A 232 -10.44 5.06 5.73
N VAL A 233 -10.10 4.34 4.66
CA VAL A 233 -8.72 3.91 4.37
C VAL A 233 -7.82 5.12 4.19
N ARG A 234 -8.27 6.13 3.42
CA ARG A 234 -7.55 7.40 3.23
C ARG A 234 -7.37 8.16 4.56
N LEU A 235 -8.40 8.21 5.39
CA LEU A 235 -8.34 8.80 6.74
C LEU A 235 -7.42 8.02 7.68
N SER A 236 -7.38 6.70 7.58
CA SER A 236 -6.51 5.85 8.40
C SER A 236 -5.04 6.06 8.05
N ILE A 237 -4.75 6.24 6.75
CA ILE A 237 -3.43 6.62 6.26
C ILE A 237 -3.08 8.05 6.71
N ALA A 238 -4.00 9.01 6.59
CA ALA A 238 -3.78 10.40 7.00
C ALA A 238 -3.60 10.58 8.51
N HIS A 239 -4.38 9.87 9.34
CA HIS A 239 -4.21 9.88 10.80
C HIS A 239 -2.89 9.24 11.24
N LYS A 240 -2.40 8.22 10.52
CA LYS A 240 -1.07 7.65 10.76
C LYS A 240 0.03 8.66 10.42
N LEU A 241 -0.09 9.40 9.30
CA LEU A 241 0.85 10.50 8.96
C LEU A 241 0.84 11.63 9.99
N ASN A 242 -0.34 12.07 10.47
CA ASN A 242 -0.43 13.13 11.47
C ASN A 242 0.14 12.71 12.84
N ARG A 243 0.07 11.41 13.20
CA ARG A 243 0.71 10.90 14.43
C ARG A 243 2.23 10.85 14.35
N SER A 244 2.83 10.68 13.17
CA SER A 244 4.28 10.81 13.00
C SER A 244 4.79 12.25 13.09
N GLU A 245 3.95 13.24 12.75
CA GLU A 245 4.30 14.67 12.90
C GLU A 245 4.00 15.24 14.29
N SER A 246 2.98 14.72 15.00
CA SER A 246 2.69 15.15 16.38
C SER A 246 3.72 14.69 17.43
N ARG A 247 4.73 13.89 17.06
CA ARG A 247 5.89 13.61 17.93
C ARG A 247 7.06 14.58 17.73
N ARG A 248 6.98 15.53 16.79
CA ARG A 248 8.03 16.54 16.54
C ARG A 248 7.68 17.97 16.94
N LEU A 249 6.49 18.23 17.49
CA LEU A 249 6.18 19.52 18.09
C LEU A 249 5.53 19.29 19.45
N GLY A 250 6.35 19.42 20.50
CA GLY A 250 5.83 19.63 21.84
C GLY A 250 5.21 21.02 21.91
N ILE A 251 3.92 21.14 21.61
CA ILE A 251 3.12 22.32 21.97
C ILE A 251 1.73 21.82 22.37
N GLY A 252 1.31 22.24 23.57
CA GLY A 252 0.12 21.76 24.26
C GLY A 252 -1.20 22.01 23.54
N CYS A 253 -2.13 21.11 23.85
CA CYS A 253 -3.59 21.27 23.85
C CYS A 253 -4.03 22.72 24.10
N TRP A 254 -4.99 23.25 23.30
CA TRP A 254 -6.23 23.91 23.76
C TRP A 254 -7.29 23.95 22.63
N THR A 255 -8.30 23.10 22.79
CA THR A 255 -9.77 23.25 22.61
C THR A 255 -10.42 24.06 21.46
N ILE A 256 -11.37 23.39 20.80
CA ILE A 256 -12.45 23.90 19.96
C ILE A 256 -13.48 24.67 20.80
N GLY A 257 -14.00 25.79 20.27
CA GLY A 257 -15.19 26.44 20.83
C GLY A 257 -15.86 27.39 19.84
N ALA A 258 -16.74 26.86 18.99
CA ALA A 258 -17.70 27.67 18.24
C ALA A 258 -18.90 28.01 19.14
N ARG A 259 -19.23 29.30 19.29
CA ARG A 259 -20.53 29.75 19.79
C ARG A 259 -20.98 30.99 19.02
N LEU A 260 -22.05 30.82 18.25
CA LEU A 260 -22.85 31.90 17.64
C LEU A 260 -23.76 32.49 18.72
N HIS A 261 -23.80 33.83 18.84
CA HIS A 261 -25.00 34.70 18.68
C HIS A 261 -24.67 36.15 19.12
N GLU A 262 -25.09 37.11 18.32
CA GLU A 262 -25.00 38.58 18.47
C GLU A 262 -25.94 39.19 19.56
N PRO A 263 -26.23 40.51 19.58
CA PRO A 263 -25.47 41.62 20.20
C PRO A 263 -26.35 42.38 21.24
N SER A 264 -25.96 43.62 21.63
CA SER A 264 -26.62 44.57 22.56
C SER A 264 -26.41 44.30 24.06
N GLY A 265 -26.24 45.28 24.96
CA GLY A 265 -26.25 46.73 24.87
C GLY A 265 -25.82 47.35 26.22
N HIS A 266 -25.45 48.63 26.14
CA HIS A 266 -25.45 49.70 27.16
C HIS A 266 -25.34 49.42 28.68
N ASP A 267 -24.22 49.92 29.23
CA ASP A 267 -24.11 51.14 30.07
C ASP A 267 -24.59 51.19 31.55
N PHE A 268 -23.84 52.00 32.32
CA PHE A 268 -23.96 52.48 33.72
C PHE A 268 -23.68 51.47 34.86
N GLY A 269 -22.91 51.76 35.91
CA GLY A 269 -22.19 52.97 36.34
C GLY A 269 -21.75 52.84 37.83
N SER A 270 -20.77 53.68 38.20
CA SER A 270 -20.56 54.29 39.54
C SER A 270 -19.96 53.47 40.71
N GLY A 271 -18.87 54.03 41.30
CA GLY A 271 -18.11 53.55 42.49
C GLY A 271 -18.82 53.80 43.85
N PRO A 272 -18.16 54.26 44.95
CA PRO A 272 -16.74 54.64 45.18
C PRO A 272 -16.13 54.23 46.58
N HIS A 273 -14.91 54.74 46.87
CA HIS A 273 -14.27 54.98 48.21
C HIS A 273 -13.80 53.78 49.08
N ALA A 274 -12.73 53.79 49.90
CA ALA A 274 -11.71 54.78 50.32
C ALA A 274 -10.53 54.09 51.10
N GLU A 275 -9.42 54.83 51.28
CA GLU A 275 -8.49 54.90 52.45
C GLU A 275 -7.65 53.67 52.90
N THR A 276 -6.32 53.67 52.74
CA THR A 276 -5.19 54.19 53.58
C THR A 276 -4.83 53.44 54.88
N ARG A 277 -3.63 52.83 54.83
CA ARG A 277 -2.54 52.72 55.84
C ARG A 277 -2.79 52.17 57.28
N SER A 278 -1.95 51.17 57.58
CA SER A 278 -1.57 50.52 58.85
C SER A 278 -2.35 49.27 59.21
#